data_AF-A0AAJ7S989-F1
#
_entry.id   AF-A0AAJ7S989-F1
#
_cell.length_a   1.000
_cell.length_b   1.000
_cell.length_c   1.000
_cell.angle_alpha   90.00
_cell.angle_beta   90.00
_cell.angle_gamma   90.00
#
_symmetry.space_group_name_H-M   'P 1'
#
loop_
_entity.id
_entity.type
_entity.pdbx_description
1 polymer ?
#
loop_
_entity_poly.entity_id
_entity_poly.type
_entity_poly.pdbx_seq_one_letter_code
_entity_poly.pdbx_strand_id
1 'polypeptide(L)'
;MSRITGCEIFNQNDDKYMLYAEWYDSYFKIILMETAGKPLIGEMSTDDVNDFSRELSKSSDEYFEETKRIFCGKDKTINFLVTEETFQWRNKLWTLGKIKLSSPSDTRFIYQSFQQLLKIYQPMQDKMNTMGEENKILIDTNKELSSKVNQMIKMKTAMERDLYKKFVLVLNSKKKKLRELERKVGSTNEESVYNASTDEGESEEEKDIVEKKSTRCTIATKRKSTNKNVKDTQESKKKIISYEINPKPSTSKEGTTTTKLINYEEQSCSSEHRKSTSSLNFFEEVPEEDLFS
;
A
#
# COMPACT_ATOMS: atom_id res chain seq x y z
N MET A 1 -29.79 0.23 -17.03
CA MET A 1 -28.81 0.44 -18.12
C MET A 1 -28.35 -0.94 -18.57
N SER A 2 -28.48 -1.29 -19.85
CA SER A 2 -27.91 -2.54 -20.34
C SER A 2 -26.39 -2.44 -20.30
N ARG A 3 -25.75 -3.45 -19.71
CA ARG A 3 -24.28 -3.58 -19.76
C ARG A 3 -23.95 -4.46 -20.95
N ILE A 4 -22.92 -4.10 -21.70
CA ILE A 4 -22.47 -4.87 -22.85
C ILE A 4 -21.08 -5.42 -22.53
N THR A 5 -20.88 -6.70 -22.74
CA THR A 5 -19.56 -7.34 -22.65
C THR A 5 -19.24 -8.01 -23.98
N GLY A 6 -18.02 -7.84 -24.46
CA GLY A 6 -17.51 -8.52 -25.65
C GLY A 6 -16.29 -9.34 -25.29
N CYS A 7 -16.22 -10.58 -25.77
CA CYS A 7 -15.03 -11.41 -25.66
C CYS A 7 -14.80 -12.25 -26.91
N GLU A 8 -13.55 -12.66 -27.09
CA GLU A 8 -13.17 -13.66 -28.08
C GLU A 8 -13.29 -15.05 -27.46
N ILE A 9 -13.98 -15.96 -28.13
CA ILE A 9 -14.14 -17.36 -27.72
C ILE A 9 -13.71 -18.30 -28.85
N PHE A 10 -13.22 -19.47 -28.46
CA PHE A 10 -12.83 -20.53 -29.36
C PHE A 10 -13.81 -21.69 -29.21
N ASN A 11 -14.33 -22.17 -30.34
CA ASN A 11 -15.12 -23.38 -30.39
C ASN A 11 -14.22 -24.61 -30.16
N GLN A 12 -14.81 -25.77 -29.87
CA GLN A 12 -14.08 -27.03 -29.78
C GLN A 12 -13.35 -27.42 -31.07
N ASN A 13 -13.80 -26.90 -32.21
CA ASN A 13 -13.19 -27.13 -33.51
C ASN A 13 -12.12 -26.06 -33.86
N ASP A 14 -11.66 -25.28 -32.87
CA ASP A 14 -10.76 -24.12 -33.00
C ASP A 14 -11.29 -22.96 -33.87
N ASP A 15 -12.58 -22.99 -34.21
CA ASP A 15 -13.24 -21.86 -34.87
C ASP A 15 -13.32 -20.66 -33.92
N LYS A 16 -12.93 -19.49 -34.42
CA LYS A 16 -12.91 -18.24 -33.66
C LYS A 16 -14.23 -17.48 -33.80
N TYR A 17 -14.86 -17.19 -32.66
CA TYR A 17 -16.07 -16.38 -32.56
C TYR A 17 -15.86 -15.17 -31.67
N MET A 18 -16.49 -14.06 -32.04
CA MET A 18 -16.67 -12.91 -31.16
C MET A 18 -18.04 -13.00 -30.50
N LEU A 19 -18.03 -13.17 -29.17
CA LEU A 19 -19.23 -13.19 -28.34
C LEU A 19 -19.50 -11.79 -27.80
N TYR A 20 -20.70 -11.29 -28.07
CA TYR A 20 -21.24 -10.08 -27.47
C TYR A 20 -22.43 -10.46 -26.61
N ALA A 21 -22.43 -10.05 -25.35
CA ALA A 21 -23.53 -10.26 -24.44
C ALA A 21 -24.08 -8.92 -23.98
N GLU A 22 -25.39 -8.72 -24.15
CA GLU A 22 -26.15 -7.62 -23.58
C GLU A 22 -26.90 -8.10 -22.35
N TRP A 23 -26.56 -7.52 -21.20
CA TRP A 23 -27.06 -7.91 -19.89
C TRP A 23 -28.19 -6.99 -19.45
N TYR A 24 -29.29 -7.61 -19.05
CA TYR A 24 -30.42 -6.99 -18.36
C TYR A 24 -30.46 -7.49 -16.91
N ASP A 25 -31.40 -7.00 -16.11
CA ASP A 25 -31.42 -7.30 -14.67
C ASP A 25 -31.74 -8.77 -14.38
N SER A 26 -32.50 -9.43 -15.26
CA SER A 26 -32.98 -10.80 -15.04
C SER A 26 -32.78 -11.75 -16.24
N TYR A 27 -32.27 -11.26 -17.35
CA TYR A 27 -32.08 -12.04 -18.58
C TYR A 27 -30.92 -11.43 -19.38
N PHE A 28 -30.44 -12.14 -20.40
CA PHE A 28 -29.39 -11.61 -21.26
C PHE A 28 -29.52 -12.13 -22.69
N LYS A 29 -29.03 -11.31 -23.62
CA LYS A 29 -28.98 -11.61 -25.05
C LYS A 29 -27.55 -11.77 -25.48
N ILE A 30 -27.32 -12.71 -26.40
CA ILE A 30 -26.02 -12.95 -26.97
C ILE A 30 -26.05 -12.78 -28.49
N ILE A 31 -24.96 -12.26 -29.03
CA ILE A 31 -24.69 -12.19 -30.46
C ILE A 31 -23.33 -12.83 -30.66
N LEU A 32 -23.29 -13.89 -31.45
CA LEU A 32 -22.08 -14.57 -31.87
C LEU A 32 -21.78 -14.15 -33.31
N MET A 33 -20.57 -13.65 -33.54
CA MET A 33 -20.10 -13.31 -34.87
C MET A 33 -18.86 -14.13 -35.19
N GLU A 34 -18.97 -14.94 -36.24
CA GLU A 34 -17.82 -15.57 -36.87
C GLU A 34 -17.16 -14.57 -37.83
N THR A 35 -15.84 -14.71 -38.05
CA THR A 35 -15.05 -13.78 -38.89
C THR A 35 -15.59 -13.64 -40.33
N ALA A 36 -16.20 -14.70 -40.88
CA ALA A 36 -16.76 -14.70 -42.25
C ALA A 36 -18.19 -15.25 -42.34
N GLY A 37 -18.82 -15.56 -41.21
CA GLY A 37 -20.13 -16.22 -41.13
C GLY A 37 -21.28 -15.26 -40.89
N LYS A 38 -22.51 -15.81 -40.90
CA LYS A 38 -23.70 -15.07 -40.48
C LYS A 38 -23.70 -14.91 -38.96
N PRO A 39 -24.16 -13.75 -38.45
CA PRO A 39 -24.31 -13.56 -37.01
C PRO A 39 -25.37 -14.52 -36.47
N LEU A 40 -25.16 -15.07 -35.28
CA LEU A 40 -26.12 -15.89 -34.57
C LEU A 40 -26.56 -15.16 -33.31
N ILE A 41 -27.87 -15.09 -33.07
CA ILE A 41 -28.44 -14.46 -31.88
C ILE A 41 -29.07 -15.52 -31.00
N GLY A 42 -28.86 -15.41 -29.70
CA GLY A 42 -29.59 -16.17 -28.70
C GLY A 42 -30.05 -15.28 -27.55
N GLU A 43 -31.06 -15.74 -26.83
CA GLU A 43 -31.55 -15.11 -25.61
C GLU A 43 -31.67 -16.17 -24.54
N MET A 44 -31.20 -15.84 -23.33
CA MET A 44 -31.42 -16.64 -22.14
C MET A 44 -32.47 -15.92 -21.30
N SER A 45 -33.66 -16.51 -21.18
CA SER A 45 -34.75 -15.91 -20.42
C SER A 45 -34.51 -16.03 -18.91
N THR A 46 -35.30 -15.31 -18.11
CA THR A 46 -35.24 -15.40 -16.65
C THR A 46 -35.59 -16.80 -16.14
N ASP A 47 -36.50 -17.50 -16.82
CA ASP A 47 -36.87 -18.86 -16.46
C ASP A 47 -35.71 -19.82 -16.71
N ASP A 48 -35.05 -19.71 -17.88
CA ASP A 48 -33.87 -20.52 -18.19
C ASP A 48 -32.72 -20.28 -17.20
N VAL A 49 -32.49 -19.01 -16.81
CA VAL A 49 -31.49 -18.67 -15.78
C VAL A 49 -31.81 -19.35 -14.45
N ASN A 50 -33.07 -19.32 -14.02
CA ASN A 50 -33.51 -19.93 -12.77
C ASN A 50 -33.43 -21.46 -12.81
N ASP A 51 -33.68 -22.06 -13.97
CA ASP A 51 -33.58 -23.50 -14.17
C ASP A 51 -32.11 -23.96 -14.06
N PHE A 52 -31.20 -23.30 -14.76
CA PHE A 52 -29.77 -23.59 -14.67
C PHE A 52 -29.19 -23.28 -13.29
N SER A 53 -29.63 -22.20 -12.64
CA SER A 53 -29.17 -21.90 -11.28
C SER A 53 -29.59 -22.99 -10.29
N ARG A 54 -30.83 -23.50 -10.42
CA ARG A 54 -31.34 -24.60 -9.59
C ARG A 54 -30.58 -25.90 -9.85
N GLU A 55 -30.33 -26.24 -11.12
CA GLU A 55 -29.56 -27.43 -11.51
C GLU A 55 -28.14 -27.40 -10.94
N LEU A 56 -27.51 -26.22 -10.97
CA LEU A 56 -26.15 -26.00 -10.46
C LEU A 56 -26.10 -25.74 -8.95
N SER A 57 -27.24 -25.79 -8.25
CA SER A 57 -27.36 -25.50 -6.81
C SER A 57 -26.82 -24.11 -6.42
N LYS A 58 -27.04 -23.11 -7.27
CA LYS A 58 -26.62 -21.71 -7.10
C LYS A 58 -27.82 -20.78 -7.00
N SER A 59 -27.60 -19.61 -6.39
CA SER A 59 -28.57 -18.52 -6.51
C SER A 59 -28.58 -17.95 -7.93
N SER A 60 -29.70 -17.36 -8.37
CA SER A 60 -29.79 -16.69 -9.68
C SER A 60 -28.71 -15.63 -9.84
N ASP A 61 -28.48 -14.81 -8.81
CA ASP A 61 -27.47 -13.74 -8.84
C ASP A 61 -26.04 -14.29 -8.97
N GLU A 62 -25.71 -15.35 -8.22
CA GLU A 62 -24.40 -16.00 -8.29
C GLU A 62 -24.15 -16.60 -9.68
N TYR A 63 -25.16 -17.28 -10.24
CA TYR A 63 -25.10 -17.80 -11.61
C TYR A 63 -24.87 -16.69 -12.64
N PHE A 64 -25.56 -15.56 -12.48
CA PHE A 64 -25.49 -14.43 -13.40
C PHE A 64 -24.10 -13.78 -13.39
N GLU A 65 -23.53 -13.55 -12.21
CA GLU A 65 -22.19 -12.98 -12.06
C GLU A 65 -21.06 -13.92 -12.50
N GLU A 66 -21.22 -15.23 -12.28
CA GLU A 66 -20.30 -16.23 -12.82
C GLU A 66 -20.35 -16.24 -14.35
N THR A 67 -21.55 -16.24 -14.94
CA THR A 67 -21.72 -16.22 -16.40
C THR A 67 -21.13 -14.94 -17.01
N LYS A 68 -21.34 -13.77 -16.37
CA LYS A 68 -20.66 -12.52 -16.75
C LYS A 68 -19.14 -12.66 -16.74
N ARG A 69 -18.58 -13.29 -15.71
CA ARG A 69 -17.14 -13.49 -15.58
C ARG A 69 -16.59 -14.37 -16.69
N ILE A 70 -17.31 -15.44 -17.04
CA ILE A 70 -16.98 -16.34 -18.14
C ILE A 70 -16.99 -15.57 -19.47
N PHE A 71 -18.06 -14.80 -19.74
CA PHE A 71 -18.20 -14.03 -20.98
C PHE A 71 -17.33 -12.76 -21.03
N CYS A 72 -16.56 -12.47 -19.97
CA CYS A 72 -15.50 -11.48 -20.01
C CYS A 72 -14.12 -12.08 -20.36
N GLY A 73 -14.04 -13.39 -20.65
CA GLY A 73 -12.78 -14.07 -20.99
C GLY A 73 -11.80 -14.19 -19.81
N LYS A 74 -12.26 -14.00 -18.57
CA LYS A 74 -11.41 -14.12 -17.37
C LYS A 74 -11.09 -15.58 -17.03
N ASP A 75 -11.89 -16.52 -17.52
CA ASP A 75 -11.76 -17.95 -17.21
C ASP A 75 -11.35 -18.75 -18.45
N LYS A 76 -10.17 -19.39 -18.39
CA LYS A 76 -9.61 -20.23 -19.46
C LYS A 76 -10.02 -21.70 -19.33
N THR A 77 -10.73 -22.07 -18.28
CA THR A 77 -11.13 -23.47 -18.02
C THR A 77 -12.42 -23.87 -18.71
N ILE A 78 -13.12 -22.90 -19.30
CA ILE A 78 -14.41 -23.07 -19.94
C ILE A 78 -14.23 -23.43 -21.41
N ASN A 79 -14.92 -24.49 -21.83
CA ASN A 79 -15.03 -24.87 -23.22
C ASN A 79 -16.34 -24.35 -23.79
N PHE A 80 -16.27 -23.71 -24.95
CA PHE A 80 -17.44 -23.26 -25.69
C PHE A 80 -17.76 -24.24 -26.82
N LEU A 81 -19.04 -24.53 -27.01
CA LEU A 81 -19.57 -25.32 -28.11
C LEU A 81 -20.58 -24.47 -28.86
N VAL A 82 -20.25 -24.13 -30.10
CA VAL A 82 -21.12 -23.38 -31.00
C VAL A 82 -21.57 -24.32 -32.12
N THR A 83 -22.88 -24.43 -32.30
CA THR A 83 -23.55 -25.12 -33.40
C THR A 83 -24.52 -24.14 -34.07
N GLU A 84 -25.06 -24.47 -35.24
CA GLU A 84 -25.99 -23.57 -35.95
C GLU A 84 -27.24 -23.19 -35.12
N GLU A 85 -27.70 -24.11 -34.25
CA GLU A 85 -28.92 -23.94 -33.47
C GLU A 85 -28.69 -23.71 -31.98
N THR A 86 -27.50 -24.00 -31.45
CA THR A 86 -27.26 -23.96 -30.01
C THR A 86 -25.87 -23.47 -29.66
N PHE A 87 -25.81 -22.64 -28.62
CA PHE A 87 -24.60 -22.21 -27.94
C PHE A 87 -24.56 -22.82 -26.55
N GLN A 88 -23.46 -23.45 -26.19
CA GLN A 88 -23.29 -24.06 -24.86
C GLN A 88 -21.90 -23.74 -24.31
N TRP A 89 -21.82 -23.47 -23.01
CA TRP A 89 -20.55 -23.36 -22.31
C TRP A 89 -20.50 -24.39 -21.18
N ARG A 90 -19.34 -25.05 -21.06
CA ARG A 90 -19.14 -26.16 -20.14
C ARG A 90 -17.83 -26.03 -19.39
N ASN A 91 -17.81 -26.50 -18.15
CA ASN A 91 -16.60 -26.70 -17.37
C ASN A 91 -16.34 -28.20 -17.25
N LYS A 92 -15.35 -28.69 -18.00
CA LYS A 92 -15.05 -30.13 -18.12
C LYS A 92 -16.30 -30.93 -18.55
N LEU A 93 -16.89 -31.69 -17.63
CA LEU A 93 -18.07 -32.54 -17.85
C LEU A 93 -19.40 -31.83 -17.52
N TRP A 94 -19.36 -30.66 -16.88
CA TRP A 94 -20.55 -29.95 -16.41
C TRP A 94 -20.98 -28.89 -17.41
N THR A 95 -22.24 -28.95 -17.83
CA THR A 95 -22.86 -27.88 -18.64
C THR A 95 -23.26 -26.75 -17.73
N LEU A 96 -22.72 -25.55 -17.99
CA LEU A 96 -23.03 -24.36 -17.20
C LEU A 96 -24.22 -23.60 -17.79
N GLY A 97 -24.45 -23.71 -19.09
CA GLY A 97 -25.63 -23.15 -19.71
C GLY A 97 -25.71 -23.49 -21.19
N LYS A 98 -26.93 -23.37 -21.72
CA LYS A 98 -27.25 -23.61 -23.13
C LYS A 98 -28.26 -22.59 -23.60
N ILE A 99 -28.00 -21.99 -24.76
CA ILE A 99 -28.85 -20.99 -25.40
C ILE A 99 -29.20 -21.47 -26.80
N LYS A 100 -30.47 -21.33 -27.17
CA LYS A 100 -30.90 -21.56 -28.55
C LYS A 100 -30.50 -20.38 -29.41
N LEU A 101 -29.83 -20.67 -30.51
CA LEU A 101 -29.40 -19.70 -31.50
C LEU A 101 -30.38 -19.63 -32.66
N SER A 102 -30.42 -18.46 -33.28
CA SER A 102 -31.16 -18.21 -34.51
C SER A 102 -30.34 -17.28 -35.41
N SER A 103 -30.34 -17.55 -36.72
CA SER A 103 -29.82 -16.62 -37.70
C SER A 103 -30.85 -15.52 -37.93
N PRO A 104 -30.55 -14.26 -37.61
CA PRO A 104 -31.49 -13.16 -37.77
C PRO A 104 -31.69 -12.83 -39.24
N SER A 105 -32.93 -12.55 -39.63
CA SER A 105 -33.25 -12.12 -41.00
C SER A 105 -32.98 -10.64 -41.24
N ASP A 106 -32.99 -9.81 -40.18
CA ASP A 106 -32.69 -8.38 -40.22
C ASP A 106 -31.36 -8.12 -39.49
N THR A 107 -30.47 -7.34 -40.08
CA THR A 107 -29.17 -6.96 -39.52
C THR A 107 -29.20 -5.64 -38.75
N ARG A 108 -30.36 -4.98 -38.66
CA ARG A 108 -30.52 -3.69 -37.95
C ARG A 108 -30.11 -3.74 -36.49
N PHE A 109 -30.32 -4.87 -35.81
CA PHE A 109 -29.89 -5.05 -34.42
C PHE A 109 -28.37 -4.91 -34.26
N ILE A 110 -27.58 -5.40 -35.23
CA ILE A 110 -26.12 -5.30 -35.24
C ILE A 110 -25.71 -3.83 -35.24
N TYR A 111 -26.34 -3.04 -36.12
CA TYR A 111 -26.11 -1.61 -36.21
C TYR A 111 -26.43 -0.90 -34.88
N GLN A 112 -27.56 -1.25 -34.24
CA GLN A 112 -27.93 -0.71 -32.93
C GLN A 112 -26.91 -1.08 -31.84
N SER A 113 -26.46 -2.34 -31.79
CA SER A 113 -25.43 -2.79 -30.85
C SER A 113 -24.10 -2.08 -31.07
N PHE A 114 -23.68 -1.88 -32.33
CA PHE A 114 -22.49 -1.08 -32.64
C PHE A 114 -22.62 0.38 -32.22
N GLN A 115 -23.80 1.00 -32.45
CA GLN A 115 -24.05 2.37 -31.99
C GLN A 115 -23.99 2.47 -30.45
N GLN A 116 -24.54 1.49 -29.73
CA GLN A 116 -24.44 1.44 -28.27
C GLN A 116 -22.99 1.29 -27.81
N LEU A 117 -22.21 0.40 -28.44
CA LEU A 117 -20.80 0.22 -28.13
C LEU A 117 -20.01 1.52 -28.35
N LEU A 118 -20.26 2.22 -29.46
CA LEU A 118 -19.61 3.49 -29.76
C LEU A 118 -19.96 4.58 -28.73
N LYS A 119 -21.23 4.64 -28.32
CA LYS A 119 -21.71 5.56 -27.26
C LYS A 119 -21.05 5.29 -25.91
N ILE A 120 -20.67 4.05 -25.61
CA ILE A 120 -19.96 3.69 -24.37
C ILE A 120 -18.46 3.97 -24.51
N TYR A 121 -17.89 3.69 -25.68
CA TYR A 121 -16.45 3.82 -25.93
C TYR A 121 -15.97 5.27 -25.89
N GLN A 122 -16.69 6.20 -26.52
CA GLN A 122 -16.24 7.59 -26.62
C GLN A 122 -16.08 8.27 -25.24
N PRO A 123 -17.07 8.23 -24.33
CA PRO A 123 -16.88 8.77 -22.97
C PRO A 123 -15.78 8.05 -22.17
N MET A 124 -15.60 6.75 -22.40
CA MET A 124 -14.53 5.98 -21.76
C MET A 124 -13.15 6.44 -22.25
N GLN A 125 -13.01 6.71 -23.54
CA GLN A 125 -11.79 7.24 -24.13
C GLN A 125 -11.50 8.66 -23.63
N ASP A 126 -12.52 9.53 -23.55
CA ASP A 126 -12.36 10.88 -22.99
C ASP A 126 -11.90 10.83 -21.54
N LYS A 127 -12.54 9.98 -20.70
CA LYS A 127 -12.13 9.77 -19.30
C LYS A 127 -10.69 9.23 -19.19
N MET A 128 -10.30 8.30 -20.07
CA MET A 128 -8.95 7.75 -20.12
C MET A 128 -7.92 8.85 -20.42
N ASN A 129 -8.23 9.73 -21.38
CA ASN A 129 -7.35 10.85 -21.74
C ASN A 129 -7.21 11.86 -20.60
N THR A 130 -8.33 12.29 -19.99
CA THR A 130 -8.32 13.20 -18.84
C THR A 130 -7.51 12.61 -17.68
N MET A 131 -7.73 11.34 -17.35
CA MET A 131 -6.96 10.65 -16.30
C MET A 131 -5.46 10.56 -16.65
N GLY A 132 -5.12 10.37 -17.92
CA GLY A 132 -3.74 10.40 -18.40
C GLY A 132 -3.07 11.77 -18.21
N GLU A 133 -3.79 12.85 -18.48
CA GLU A 133 -3.33 14.22 -18.26
C GLU A 133 -3.14 14.53 -16.77
N GLU A 134 -4.12 14.19 -15.93
CA GLU A 134 -4.05 14.36 -14.48
C GLU A 134 -2.87 13.58 -13.89
N ASN A 135 -2.66 12.33 -14.31
CA ASN A 135 -1.54 11.52 -13.85
C ASN A 135 -0.19 12.16 -14.23
N LYS A 136 -0.08 12.70 -15.45
CA LYS A 136 1.13 13.43 -15.87
C LYS A 136 1.40 14.65 -14.99
N ILE A 137 0.37 15.45 -14.71
CA ILE A 137 0.47 16.62 -13.82
C ILE A 137 0.90 16.18 -12.41
N LEU A 138 0.35 15.09 -11.88
CA LEU A 138 0.73 14.54 -10.59
C LEU A 138 2.18 14.07 -10.55
N ILE A 139 2.66 13.42 -11.60
CA ILE A 139 4.07 13.00 -11.70
C ILE A 139 5.00 14.22 -11.71
N ASP A 140 4.68 15.24 -12.51
CA ASP A 140 5.50 16.45 -12.63
C ASP A 140 5.54 17.25 -11.32
N THR A 141 4.39 17.43 -10.67
CA THR A 141 4.30 18.12 -9.36
C THR A 141 5.02 17.36 -8.26
N ASN A 142 4.91 16.02 -8.23
CA ASN A 142 5.64 15.20 -7.26
C ASN A 142 7.15 15.28 -7.48
N LYS A 143 7.62 15.32 -8.73
CA LYS A 143 9.03 15.51 -9.07
C LYS A 143 9.54 16.88 -8.62
N GLU A 144 8.77 17.94 -8.86
CA GLU A 144 9.11 19.30 -8.42
C GLU A 144 9.18 19.38 -6.89
N LEU A 145 8.18 18.83 -6.19
CA LEU A 145 8.14 18.82 -4.73
C LEU A 145 9.32 18.03 -4.15
N SER A 146 9.63 16.87 -4.73
CA SER A 146 10.79 16.06 -4.34
C SER A 146 12.10 16.82 -4.51
N SER A 147 12.25 17.59 -5.59
CA SER A 147 13.41 18.48 -5.81
C SER A 147 13.52 19.56 -4.73
N LYS A 148 12.42 20.24 -4.42
CA LYS A 148 12.35 21.27 -3.37
C LYS A 148 12.69 20.71 -1.99
N VAL A 149 12.17 19.53 -1.65
CA VAL A 149 12.49 18.82 -0.40
C VAL A 149 13.98 18.51 -0.33
N ASN A 150 14.57 17.97 -1.39
CA ASN A 150 16.00 17.68 -1.44
C ASN A 150 16.86 18.93 -1.27
N GLN A 151 16.47 20.05 -1.87
CA GLN A 151 17.15 21.33 -1.69
C GLN A 151 17.03 21.83 -0.24
N MET A 152 15.85 21.72 0.38
CA MET A 152 15.63 22.08 1.77
C MET A 152 16.47 21.23 2.71
N ILE A 153 16.59 19.93 2.47
CA ILE A 153 17.46 19.03 3.24
C ILE A 153 18.92 19.49 3.14
N LYS A 154 19.41 19.76 1.93
CA LYS A 154 20.79 20.25 1.72
C LYS A 154 21.05 21.55 2.50
N MET A 155 20.11 22.49 2.44
CA MET A 155 20.21 23.76 3.16
C MET A 155 20.17 23.56 4.68
N LYS A 156 19.24 22.74 5.19
CA LYS A 156 19.16 22.36 6.61
C LYS A 156 20.47 21.77 7.10
N THR A 157 21.01 20.77 6.40
CA THR A 157 22.27 20.11 6.79
C THR A 157 23.46 21.07 6.75
N ALA A 158 23.50 21.99 5.78
CA ALA A 158 24.54 23.02 5.72
C ALA A 158 24.47 23.97 6.93
N MET A 159 23.27 24.45 7.27
CA MET A 159 23.05 25.31 8.43
C MET A 159 23.38 24.61 9.75
N GLU A 160 22.95 23.36 9.91
CA GLU A 160 23.28 22.54 11.08
C GLU A 160 24.79 22.41 11.24
N ARG A 161 25.51 22.08 10.16
CA ARG A 161 26.97 21.98 10.18
C ARG A 161 27.63 23.29 10.60
N ASP A 162 27.18 24.42 10.07
CA ASP A 162 27.71 25.74 10.44
C ASP A 162 27.44 26.07 11.92
N LEU A 163 26.25 25.78 12.42
CA LEU A 163 25.89 25.98 13.81
C LEU A 163 26.73 25.10 14.74
N TYR A 164 26.92 23.82 14.40
CA TYR A 164 27.80 22.92 15.16
C TYR A 164 29.23 23.42 15.21
N LYS A 165 29.78 23.91 14.09
CA LYS A 165 31.12 24.53 14.06
C LYS A 165 31.23 25.72 15.03
N LYS A 166 30.26 26.63 14.99
CA LYS A 166 30.20 27.79 15.91
C LYS A 166 30.10 27.37 17.37
N PHE A 167 29.28 26.36 17.66
CA PHE A 167 29.12 25.84 19.01
C PHE A 167 30.42 25.23 19.55
N VAL A 168 31.13 24.44 18.74
CA VAL A 168 32.43 23.86 19.11
C VAL A 168 33.47 24.94 19.41
N LEU A 169 33.52 26.02 18.62
CA LEU A 169 34.42 27.15 18.88
C LEU A 169 34.16 27.80 20.25
N VAL A 170 32.89 28.06 20.57
CA VAL A 170 32.49 28.62 21.86
C VAL A 170 32.83 27.66 23.01
N LEU A 171 32.54 26.36 22.84
CA LEU A 171 32.85 25.34 23.83
C LEU A 171 34.36 25.25 24.11
N ASN A 172 35.18 25.29 23.07
CA ASN A 172 36.64 25.25 23.18
C ASN A 172 37.18 26.50 23.87
N SER A 173 36.63 27.68 23.55
CA SER A 173 36.97 28.94 24.24
C SER A 173 36.66 28.85 25.74
N LYS A 174 35.47 28.34 26.10
CA LYS A 174 35.09 28.13 27.50
C LYS A 174 36.00 27.10 28.21
N LYS A 175 36.28 25.96 27.57
CA LYS A 175 37.23 24.94 28.09
C LYS A 175 38.63 25.51 28.30
N LYS A 176 39.10 26.37 27.40
CA LYS A 176 40.40 27.05 27.54
C LYS A 176 40.41 27.97 28.76
N LYS A 177 39.36 28.79 28.92
CA LYS A 177 39.23 29.70 30.07
C LYS A 177 39.11 28.96 31.40
N LEU A 178 38.38 27.84 31.44
CA LEU A 178 38.28 26.97 32.61
C LEU A 178 39.67 26.45 33.01
N ARG A 179 40.42 25.89 32.07
CA ARG A 179 41.79 25.39 32.32
C ARG A 179 42.75 26.48 32.79
N GLU A 180 42.59 27.71 32.29
CA GLU A 180 43.39 28.85 32.73
C GLU A 180 43.07 29.25 34.19
N LEU A 181 41.78 29.27 34.55
CA LEU A 181 41.32 29.53 35.90
C LEU A 181 41.75 28.44 36.88
N GLU A 182 41.59 27.17 36.51
CA GLU A 182 42.05 26.02 37.31
C GLU A 182 43.55 26.09 37.55
N ARG A 183 44.35 26.45 36.54
CA ARG A 183 45.80 26.63 36.71
C ARG A 183 46.13 27.77 37.68
N LYS A 184 45.43 28.90 37.59
CA LYS A 184 45.62 30.05 38.51
C LYS A 184 45.29 29.68 39.96
N VAL A 185 44.20 28.95 40.18
CA VAL A 185 43.79 28.47 41.50
C VAL A 185 44.76 27.40 42.03
N GLY A 186 45.21 26.49 41.17
CA GLY A 186 46.22 25.48 41.50
C GLY A 186 47.54 26.10 41.92
N SER A 187 48.03 27.13 41.21
CA SER A 187 49.28 27.83 41.55
C SER A 187 49.19 28.65 42.84
N THR A 188 48.02 29.16 43.22
CA THR A 188 47.84 29.88 44.50
C THR A 188 47.74 28.94 45.71
N ASN A 189 47.49 27.64 45.50
CA ASN A 189 47.48 26.64 46.57
C ASN A 189 48.87 26.04 46.86
N GLU A 190 49.91 26.37 46.10
CA GLU A 190 51.29 25.98 46.41
C GLU A 190 51.98 26.91 47.42
N GLU A 191 51.34 28.04 47.79
CA GLU A 191 51.79 28.94 48.86
C GLU A 191 50.82 28.93 50.06
N SER A 192 50.34 27.77 50.52
CA SER A 192 49.72 27.69 51.85
C SER A 192 50.80 27.48 52.92
N VAL A 193 51.39 28.58 53.37
CA VAL A 193 52.30 28.72 54.53
C VAL A 193 51.54 28.53 55.87
N TYR A 194 50.53 27.65 55.89
CA TYR A 194 49.76 27.30 57.10
C TYR A 194 49.72 25.78 57.28
N ASN A 195 50.90 25.18 57.38
CA ASN A 195 51.10 23.94 58.13
C ASN A 195 52.18 24.20 59.20
N ALA A 196 51.96 25.24 60.01
CA ALA A 196 52.71 25.41 61.25
C ALA A 196 52.03 24.54 62.31
N SER A 197 52.72 23.46 62.67
CA SER A 197 52.46 22.62 63.82
C SER A 197 52.25 23.49 65.07
N THR A 198 51.13 23.27 65.76
CA THR A 198 51.02 23.52 67.20
C THR A 198 50.75 22.17 67.84
N ASP A 199 51.85 21.49 68.10
CA ASP A 199 52.00 20.42 69.06
C ASP A 199 51.64 20.94 70.45
N GLU A 200 50.69 20.29 71.13
CA GLU A 200 50.73 19.97 72.56
C GLU A 200 49.68 18.89 72.87
N GLY A 201 50.10 17.73 73.39
CA GLY A 201 49.27 16.88 74.24
C GLY A 201 49.16 15.39 73.90
N GLU A 202 50.28 14.66 74.05
CA GLU A 202 50.46 13.27 74.54
C GLU A 202 49.27 12.27 74.51
N SER A 203 49.45 11.14 73.82
CA SER A 203 49.89 9.86 74.42
C SER A 203 49.45 8.64 73.58
N GLU A 204 50.45 7.95 73.05
CA GLU A 204 50.63 6.48 72.98
C GLU A 204 49.55 5.56 72.36
N GLU A 205 50.00 4.93 71.27
CA GLU A 205 49.96 3.49 70.99
C GLU A 205 48.71 2.84 70.34
N GLU A 206 48.94 2.53 69.06
CA GLU A 206 48.79 1.22 68.41
C GLU A 206 47.39 0.63 68.07
N LYS A 207 47.32 0.26 66.78
CA LYS A 207 46.74 -0.95 66.18
C LYS A 207 45.30 -0.93 65.65
N ASP A 208 45.29 -0.91 64.32
CA ASP A 208 44.70 -1.91 63.43
C ASP A 208 43.18 -1.97 63.15
N ILE A 209 42.93 -1.94 61.83
CA ILE A 209 42.01 -2.78 61.07
C ILE A 209 40.50 -2.48 61.17
N VAL A 210 40.02 -1.83 60.11
CA VAL A 210 38.86 -2.16 59.27
C VAL A 210 37.86 -3.18 59.86
N GLU A 211 36.62 -2.76 60.16
CA GLU A 211 35.42 -3.54 59.80
C GLU A 211 34.09 -2.75 59.85
N LYS A 212 33.40 -2.74 58.69
CA LYS A 212 31.95 -2.87 58.42
C LYS A 212 30.89 -2.17 59.29
N LYS A 213 29.93 -1.53 58.60
CA LYS A 213 28.46 -1.79 58.64
C LYS A 213 27.78 -0.92 57.56
N SER A 214 27.21 -1.47 56.48
CA SER A 214 25.92 -2.18 56.39
C SER A 214 24.77 -1.36 56.98
N THR A 215 23.77 -1.02 56.15
CA THR A 215 22.41 -1.61 56.23
C THR A 215 21.55 -1.07 55.07
N ARG A 216 21.22 -1.94 54.10
CA ARG A 216 20.03 -1.80 53.26
C ARG A 216 19.09 -2.93 53.66
N CYS A 217 17.96 -2.60 54.25
CA CYS A 217 16.96 -3.56 54.68
C CYS A 217 15.94 -3.83 53.57
N THR A 218 15.87 -5.10 53.18
CA THR A 218 14.87 -5.79 52.37
C THR A 218 13.56 -6.00 53.11
N ILE A 219 12.41 -6.05 52.43
CA ILE A 219 11.37 -7.04 52.76
C ILE A 219 10.74 -7.60 51.46
N ALA A 220 10.75 -8.93 51.38
CA ALA A 220 10.06 -9.75 50.38
C ALA A 220 8.93 -10.55 51.05
N THR A 221 7.93 -10.98 50.28
CA THR A 221 7.05 -12.11 50.66
C THR A 221 6.42 -12.71 49.38
N LYS A 222 7.00 -13.82 48.88
CA LYS A 222 6.55 -15.24 48.90
C LYS A 222 5.39 -15.60 47.94
N ARG A 223 5.72 -16.37 46.87
CA ARG A 223 5.41 -17.82 46.59
C ARG A 223 3.99 -18.05 46.02
N LYS A 224 3.70 -18.93 45.05
CA LYS A 224 4.35 -20.17 44.55
C LYS A 224 3.79 -20.60 43.17
N SER A 225 4.69 -21.11 42.31
CA SER A 225 4.58 -22.12 41.21
C SER A 225 3.22 -22.56 40.60
N THR A 226 3.14 -22.64 39.26
CA THR A 226 3.29 -23.91 38.50
C THR A 226 3.47 -23.68 36.99
N ASN A 227 4.30 -24.54 36.36
CA ASN A 227 4.64 -24.60 34.93
C ASN A 227 3.44 -24.89 34.00
N LYS A 228 3.45 -24.32 32.79
CA LYS A 228 3.14 -25.00 31.52
C LYS A 228 3.61 -24.17 30.31
N ASN A 229 4.29 -24.86 29.38
CA ASN A 229 4.75 -24.41 28.07
C ASN A 229 3.66 -23.72 27.22
N VAL A 230 4.05 -22.76 26.36
CA VAL A 230 3.89 -22.77 24.89
C VAL A 230 4.53 -21.49 24.30
N LYS A 231 5.18 -21.67 23.14
CA LYS A 231 5.99 -20.73 22.36
C LYS A 231 5.20 -19.54 21.77
N ASP A 232 5.97 -18.48 21.53
CA ASP A 232 5.84 -17.33 20.61
C ASP A 232 4.85 -17.53 19.44
N THR A 233 4.15 -16.52 18.90
CA THR A 233 4.63 -15.18 18.51
C THR A 233 3.43 -14.22 18.38
N GLN A 234 3.49 -13.05 19.04
CA GLN A 234 2.55 -11.94 18.85
C GLN A 234 3.08 -10.93 17.82
N GLU A 235 2.38 -10.87 16.69
CA GLU A 235 1.82 -9.67 16.05
C GLU A 235 2.32 -8.31 16.58
N SER A 236 3.18 -7.62 15.82
CA SER A 236 3.56 -6.23 16.08
C SER A 236 2.76 -5.27 15.20
N LYS A 237 1.67 -4.73 15.77
CA LYS A 237 0.93 -3.57 15.22
C LYS A 237 1.79 -2.31 15.41
N LYS A 238 2.30 -1.73 14.31
CA LYS A 238 2.96 -0.42 14.32
C LYS A 238 1.91 0.69 14.41
N LYS A 239 1.95 1.42 15.53
CA LYS A 239 1.22 2.65 15.83
C LYS A 239 1.70 3.78 14.90
N ILE A 240 0.80 4.33 14.08
CA ILE A 240 1.01 5.58 13.35
C ILE A 240 0.76 6.74 14.31
N ILE A 241 1.73 7.64 14.45
CA ILE A 241 1.62 8.87 15.23
C ILE A 241 1.14 9.97 14.28
N SER A 242 -0.09 10.46 14.48
CA SER A 242 -0.64 11.63 13.79
C SER A 242 -0.28 12.91 14.53
N TYR A 243 0.19 13.94 13.80
CA TYR A 243 0.33 15.30 14.34
C TYR A 243 -0.92 16.09 13.97
N GLU A 244 -1.67 16.54 14.96
CA GLU A 244 -2.77 17.50 14.82
C GLU A 244 -2.21 18.91 14.55
N ILE A 245 -2.60 19.49 13.42
CA ILE A 245 -2.43 20.92 13.13
C ILE A 245 -3.72 21.62 13.55
N ASN A 246 -3.65 22.43 14.60
CA ASN A 246 -4.75 23.30 15.04
C ASN A 246 -4.86 24.55 14.15
N PRO A 247 -6.02 24.87 13.54
CA PRO A 247 -6.28 26.19 13.02
C PRO A 247 -7.02 27.07 14.06
N LYS A 248 -6.57 28.32 14.20
CA LYS A 248 -7.26 29.37 15.00
C LYS A 248 -8.54 29.86 14.30
N PRO A 249 -9.50 30.46 15.03
CA PRO A 249 -10.87 30.64 14.54
C PRO A 249 -11.02 31.89 13.70
N SER A 250 -11.78 31.78 12.61
CA SER A 250 -12.32 32.93 11.87
C SER A 250 -13.84 32.82 11.82
N THR A 251 -14.50 33.90 12.22
CA THR A 251 -15.94 34.09 12.27
C THR A 251 -16.50 34.36 10.88
N SER A 252 -17.55 33.65 10.44
CA SER A 252 -18.71 34.19 9.70
C SER A 252 -19.46 33.12 8.90
N LYS A 253 -20.67 32.80 9.39
CA LYS A 253 -21.96 32.56 8.71
C LYS A 253 -22.09 31.55 7.54
N GLU A 254 -22.95 30.56 7.83
CA GLU A 254 -24.06 30.00 7.05
C GLU A 254 -23.82 29.37 5.66
N GLY A 255 -24.28 28.12 5.52
CA GLY A 255 -24.51 27.48 4.22
C GLY A 255 -24.50 25.95 4.26
N THR A 256 -25.49 25.35 4.91
CA THR A 256 -25.70 23.90 4.97
C THR A 256 -26.16 23.37 3.61
N THR A 257 -25.39 22.47 2.98
CA THR A 257 -25.98 21.41 2.13
C THR A 257 -25.07 20.18 2.11
N THR A 258 -25.65 19.07 2.58
CA THR A 258 -25.05 17.75 2.71
C THR A 258 -25.18 17.01 1.37
N THR A 259 -24.06 16.62 0.75
CA THR A 259 -24.07 15.69 -0.39
C THR A 259 -23.31 14.43 -0.01
N LYS A 260 -24.03 13.31 -0.04
CA LYS A 260 -23.61 11.97 0.33
C LYS A 260 -22.43 11.49 -0.54
N LEU A 261 -21.38 10.99 0.11
CA LEU A 261 -20.37 10.15 -0.52
C LEU A 261 -21.02 8.87 -1.04
N ILE A 262 -20.88 8.62 -2.34
CA ILE A 262 -21.13 7.32 -2.95
C ILE A 262 -19.75 6.66 -3.12
N ASN A 263 -19.53 5.56 -2.41
CA ASN A 263 -18.40 4.66 -2.60
C ASN A 263 -18.47 4.03 -4.00
N TYR A 264 -17.40 4.19 -4.78
CA TYR A 264 -17.12 3.34 -5.94
C TYR A 264 -15.95 2.42 -5.58
N GLU A 265 -16.22 1.11 -5.55
CA GLU A 265 -15.18 0.08 -5.53
C GLU A 265 -14.61 -0.04 -6.95
N GLU A 266 -13.40 0.46 -7.15
CA GLU A 266 -12.59 0.18 -8.34
C GLU A 266 -11.85 -1.15 -8.14
N GLN A 267 -12.21 -2.15 -8.93
CA GLN A 267 -11.48 -3.42 -8.99
C GLN A 267 -10.41 -3.33 -10.09
N SER A 268 -9.17 -3.29 -9.62
CA SER A 268 -7.93 -3.09 -10.37
C SER A 268 -7.67 -4.13 -11.47
N CYS A 269 -7.18 -3.65 -12.62
CA CYS A 269 -6.47 -4.44 -13.64
C CYS A 269 -4.97 -4.43 -13.31
N SER A 270 -4.41 -5.57 -12.91
CA SER A 270 -2.95 -5.73 -12.76
C SER A 270 -2.36 -6.38 -14.01
N SER A 271 -1.52 -5.63 -14.74
CA SER A 271 -0.59 -6.17 -15.73
C SER A 271 0.76 -6.49 -15.07
N GLU A 272 1.30 -7.66 -15.39
CA GLU A 272 2.52 -8.26 -14.85
C GLU A 272 3.78 -7.43 -15.11
N HIS A 273 4.53 -7.08 -14.06
CA HIS A 273 5.92 -6.64 -14.17
C HIS A 273 6.88 -7.78 -13.82
N ARG A 274 7.69 -8.16 -14.82
CA ARG A 274 8.86 -9.03 -14.70
C ARG A 274 9.88 -8.40 -13.73
N LYS A 275 10.26 -9.14 -12.68
CA LYS A 275 11.39 -8.79 -11.81
C LYS A 275 12.68 -9.29 -12.44
N SER A 276 13.51 -8.37 -12.91
CA SER A 276 14.94 -8.61 -13.16
C SER A 276 15.70 -8.45 -11.85
N THR A 277 16.42 -9.48 -11.44
CA THR A 277 17.39 -9.45 -10.35
C THR A 277 18.70 -8.82 -10.84
N SER A 278 19.11 -7.68 -10.26
CA SER A 278 20.49 -7.21 -10.33
C SER A 278 21.02 -6.93 -8.92
N SER A 279 21.97 -7.75 -8.49
CA SER A 279 22.77 -7.55 -7.29
C SER A 279 23.86 -6.52 -7.56
N LEU A 280 23.84 -5.39 -6.83
CA LEU A 280 24.95 -4.44 -6.76
C LEU A 280 25.70 -4.67 -5.44
N ASN A 281 26.92 -5.18 -5.56
CA ASN A 281 27.91 -5.20 -4.48
C ASN A 281 28.48 -3.78 -4.31
N PHE A 282 28.44 -3.24 -3.09
CA PHE A 282 29.31 -2.13 -2.69
C PHE A 282 30.41 -2.69 -1.79
N PHE A 283 31.66 -2.58 -2.23
CA PHE A 283 32.82 -2.65 -1.35
C PHE A 283 33.05 -1.26 -0.75
N GLU A 284 33.15 -1.25 0.56
CA GLU A 284 33.59 -0.17 1.42
C GLU A 284 35.09 -0.39 1.67
N GLU A 285 35.91 0.64 1.42
CA GLU A 285 37.19 0.91 2.10
C GLU A 285 37.84 2.15 1.48
N VAL A 286 37.88 3.26 2.23
CA VAL A 286 38.87 4.34 2.05
C VAL A 286 39.47 4.61 3.43
N PRO A 287 40.80 4.64 3.59
CA PRO A 287 41.45 4.63 4.89
C PRO A 287 41.41 5.98 5.60
N GLU A 288 41.25 5.93 6.93
CA GLU A 288 41.49 7.02 7.86
C GLU A 288 43.00 7.26 8.00
N GLU A 289 43.54 8.29 7.36
CA GLU A 289 44.75 8.98 7.84
C GLU A 289 44.65 10.49 7.58
N ASP A 290 45.23 11.26 8.51
CA ASP A 290 45.47 12.70 8.52
C ASP A 290 44.30 13.67 8.73
N LEU A 291 43.93 13.84 10.01
CA LEU A 291 43.15 15.00 10.48
C LEU A 291 43.70 15.66 11.76
N PHE A 292 44.99 15.48 12.03
CA PHE A 292 45.72 16.27 13.03
C PHE A 292 47.08 16.72 12.47
N SER A 293 47.06 17.85 11.77
CA SER A 293 48.21 18.75 11.59
C SER A 293 47.73 20.18 11.79
#